data_AF-A0A286EHZ1-F1
#
_entry.id   AF-A0A286EHZ1-F1
#
_cell.length_a   1.000
_cell.length_b   1.000
_cell.length_c   1.000
_cell.angle_alpha   90.00
_cell.angle_beta   90.00
_cell.angle_gamma   90.00
#
_symmetry.space_group_name_H-M   'P 1'
#
loop_
_entity.id
_entity.type
_entity.pdbx_description
1 polymer ?
#
loop_
_entity_poly.entity_id
_entity_poly.type
_entity_poly.pdbx_seq_one_letter_code
_entity_poly.pdbx_strand_id
1 'polypeptide(L)'
;MTSWRIDPGGVESVLNLVCQRAGDLSTSINSMWGDLERAASSSGSQIVVQALSDFLAARAPELTEATRRINGAVNGAVAATRAYELGDHQMAADAHSLIANTASG
;
A
#
# COMPACT_ATOMS: atom_id res chain seq x y z
N MET A 1 -4.45 9.59 -31.11
CA MET A 1 -3.94 8.51 -30.24
C MET A 1 -4.43 8.84 -28.83
N THR A 2 -5.21 7.96 -28.21
CA THR A 2 -5.77 8.19 -26.87
C THR A 2 -4.62 8.23 -25.87
N SER A 3 -4.20 9.42 -25.43
CA SER A 3 -3.14 9.55 -24.43
C SER A 3 -3.58 8.80 -23.17
N TRP A 4 -2.77 7.86 -22.71
CA TRP A 4 -2.93 7.28 -21.39
C TRP A 4 -2.78 8.42 -20.37
N ARG A 5 -3.85 8.72 -19.62
CA ARG A 5 -3.81 9.78 -18.60
C ARG A 5 -3.40 9.16 -17.27
N ILE A 6 -2.10 9.09 -17.04
CA ILE A 6 -1.55 8.89 -15.69
C ILE A 6 -0.89 10.19 -15.23
N ASP A 7 -1.10 10.52 -13.96
CA ASP A 7 -0.42 11.64 -13.28
C ASP A 7 0.51 11.05 -12.22
N PRO A 8 1.83 10.92 -12.49
CA PRO A 8 2.78 10.36 -11.54
C PRO A 8 2.82 11.12 -10.20
N GLY A 9 2.67 12.44 -10.23
CA GLY A 9 2.62 13.26 -9.01
C GLY A 9 1.35 13.01 -8.20
N GLY A 10 0.21 12.85 -8.88
CA GLY A 10 -1.04 12.41 -8.27
C GLY A 10 -0.95 11.03 -7.63
N VAL A 11 -0.29 10.07 -8.29
CA VAL A 11 -0.04 8.72 -7.74
C VAL A 11 0.85 8.81 -6.51
N GLU A 12 1.96 9.55 -6.56
CA GLU A 12 2.86 9.75 -5.43
C GLU A 12 2.11 10.32 -4.21
N SER A 13 1.24 11.32 -4.42
CA SER A 13 0.42 11.88 -3.35
C SER A 13 -0.49 10.83 -2.70
N VAL A 14 -1.12 9.95 -3.49
CA VAL A 14 -1.96 8.88 -2.97
C VAL A 14 -1.13 7.84 -2.21
N LEU A 15 0.04 7.48 -2.72
CA LEU A 15 0.93 6.52 -2.07
C LEU A 15 1.43 7.05 -0.72
N ASN A 16 1.82 8.33 -0.65
CA ASN A 16 2.21 8.98 0.60
C ASN A 16 1.07 8.98 1.62
N LEU A 17 -0.17 9.24 1.18
CA LEU A 17 -1.34 9.16 2.04
C LEU A 17 -1.59 7.73 2.55
N VAL A 18 -1.42 6.71 1.70
CA VAL A 18 -1.53 5.30 2.12
C VAL A 18 -0.48 4.96 3.16
N CYS A 19 0.78 5.39 2.98
CA CYS A 19 1.84 5.19 3.96
C CYS A 19 1.54 5.86 5.30
N GLN A 20 1.02 7.09 5.30
CA GLN A 20 0.58 7.78 6.53
C GLN A 20 -0.51 6.99 7.24
N ARG A 21 -1.57 6.60 6.52
CA ARG A 21 -2.68 5.82 7.10
C ARG A 21 -2.25 4.44 7.60
N ALA A 22 -1.26 3.82 6.96
CA ALA A 22 -0.68 2.57 7.46
C ALA A 22 0.05 2.78 8.81
N GLY A 23 0.73 3.92 8.97
CA GLY A 23 1.32 4.35 10.24
C GLY A 23 0.28 4.60 11.33
N ASP A 24 -0.81 5.29 10.99
CA ASP A 24 -1.93 5.54 11.91
C ASP A 24 -2.61 4.24 12.35
N LEU A 25 -2.76 3.29 11.41
CA LEU A 25 -3.28 1.96 11.70
C LEU A 25 -2.37 1.21 12.68
N SER A 26 -1.06 1.19 12.44
CA SER A 26 -0.10 0.56 13.34
C SER A 26 -0.16 1.16 14.75
N THR A 27 -0.26 2.50 14.85
CA THR A 27 -0.40 3.21 16.11
C THR A 27 -1.69 2.81 16.85
N SER A 28 -2.82 2.82 16.14
CA SER A 28 -4.13 2.47 16.70
C SER A 28 -4.16 1.05 17.24
N ILE A 29 -3.52 0.13 16.51
CA ILE A 29 -3.39 -1.26 16.90
C ILE A 29 -2.57 -1.37 18.18
N ASN A 30 -1.38 -0.76 18.24
CA ASN A 30 -0.56 -0.78 19.46
C ASN A 30 -1.29 -0.23 20.68
N SER A 31 -2.10 0.83 20.51
CA SER A 31 -2.97 1.34 21.57
C SER A 31 -4.00 0.31 22.01
N MET A 32 -4.67 -0.36 21.07
CA MET A 32 -5.64 -1.42 21.37
C MET A 32 -5.00 -2.56 22.17
N TRP A 33 -3.78 -3.00 21.81
CA TRP A 33 -3.05 -4.01 22.56
C TRP A 33 -2.79 -3.57 24.01
N GLY A 34 -2.33 -2.33 24.20
CA GLY A 34 -2.11 -1.77 25.53
C GLY A 34 -3.39 -1.67 26.36
N ASP A 35 -4.52 -1.31 25.75
CA ASP A 35 -5.81 -1.22 26.44
C ASP A 35 -6.34 -2.60 26.83
N LEU A 36 -6.15 -3.61 25.99
CA LEU A 36 -6.51 -4.99 26.30
C LEU A 36 -5.65 -5.54 27.45
N GLU A 37 -4.35 -5.28 27.46
CA GLU A 37 -3.45 -5.71 28.55
C GLU A 37 -3.81 -5.03 29.89
N ARG A 38 -4.18 -3.74 29.86
CA ARG A 38 -4.70 -3.03 31.03
C ARG A 38 -6.04 -3.62 31.49
N ALA A 39 -6.97 -3.90 30.57
CA ALA A 39 -8.26 -4.49 30.89
C ALA A 39 -8.09 -5.87 31.54
N ALA A 40 -7.23 -6.72 30.98
CA ALA A 40 -6.87 -8.03 31.51
C ALA A 40 -6.31 -7.91 32.94
N SER A 41 -5.37 -7.01 33.17
CA SER A 41 -4.76 -6.77 34.48
C SER A 41 -5.78 -6.26 35.50
N SER A 42 -6.68 -5.36 35.08
CA SER A 42 -7.71 -4.78 35.95
C SER A 42 -8.82 -5.75 36.32
N SER A 43 -9.10 -6.74 35.45
CA SER A 43 -10.19 -7.69 35.65
C SER A 43 -9.98 -8.60 36.87
N GLY A 44 -8.74 -8.86 37.28
CA GLY A 44 -8.42 -9.81 38.36
C GLY A 44 -8.84 -11.26 38.08
N SER A 45 -9.26 -11.58 36.85
CA SER A 45 -9.75 -12.90 36.45
C SER A 45 -8.80 -13.56 35.47
N GLN A 46 -8.23 -14.70 35.85
CA GLN A 46 -7.34 -15.49 35.01
C GLN A 46 -8.02 -15.95 33.71
N ILE A 47 -9.33 -16.21 33.74
CA ILE A 47 -10.10 -16.60 32.55
C ILE A 47 -10.19 -15.44 31.55
N VAL A 48 -10.41 -14.21 32.05
CA VAL A 48 -10.48 -13.02 31.20
C VAL A 48 -9.12 -12.71 30.59
N VAL A 49 -8.04 -12.82 31.38
CA VAL A 49 -6.67 -12.67 30.89
C VAL A 49 -6.39 -13.66 29.76
N GLN A 50 -6.73 -14.94 29.95
CA GLN A 50 -6.51 -15.96 28.93
C GLN A 50 -7.33 -15.69 27.66
N ALA A 51 -8.61 -15.37 27.79
CA ALA A 51 -9.49 -15.09 26.65
C ALA A 51 -9.00 -13.89 25.82
N LEU A 52 -8.49 -12.84 26.46
CA LEU A 52 -7.90 -11.71 25.76
C LEU A 52 -6.62 -12.11 25.03
N SER A 53 -5.73 -12.88 25.68
CA SER A 53 -4.52 -13.40 25.04
C SER A 53 -4.85 -14.25 23.80
N ASP A 54 -5.86 -15.11 23.90
CA ASP A 54 -6.29 -15.97 22.78
C ASP A 54 -6.90 -15.16 21.64
N PHE A 55 -7.75 -14.17 21.96
CA PHE A 55 -8.33 -13.25 20.98
C PHE A 55 -7.23 -12.51 20.19
N LEU A 56 -6.25 -12.00 20.93
CA LEU A 56 -5.12 -11.29 20.40
C LEU A 56 -4.26 -12.18 19.48
N ALA A 57 -3.92 -13.38 19.94
CA ALA A 57 -3.20 -14.37 19.13
C ALA A 57 -3.96 -14.73 17.84
N ALA A 58 -5.29 -14.86 17.91
CA ALA A 58 -6.13 -15.16 16.75
C ALA A 58 -6.19 -14.02 15.72
N ARG A 59 -5.99 -12.76 16.13
CA ARG A 59 -6.05 -11.58 15.25
C ARG A 59 -4.70 -11.15 14.67
N ALA A 60 -3.58 -11.57 15.25
CA ALA A 60 -2.24 -11.25 14.75
C ALA A 60 -2.02 -11.63 13.25
N PRO A 61 -2.51 -12.78 12.74
CA PRO A 61 -2.37 -13.12 11.32
C PRO A 61 -3.12 -12.16 10.39
N GLU A 62 -4.30 -11.71 10.78
CA GLU A 62 -5.12 -10.80 9.97
C GLU A 62 -4.43 -9.45 9.78
N LEU A 63 -3.79 -8.96 10.84
CA LEU A 63 -2.99 -7.74 10.78
C LEU A 63 -1.75 -7.89 9.88
N THR A 64 -1.08 -9.04 9.98
CA THR A 64 0.06 -9.37 9.12
C THR A 64 -0.36 -9.36 7.65
N GLU A 65 -1.50 -9.97 7.33
CA GLU A 65 -2.06 -9.97 5.97
C GLU A 65 -2.48 -8.58 5.50
N ALA A 66 -3.07 -7.75 6.37
CA ALA A 66 -3.40 -6.37 6.03
C ALA A 66 -2.14 -5.58 5.63
N THR A 67 -1.08 -5.70 6.41
CA THR A 67 0.22 -5.06 6.13
C THR A 67 0.83 -5.57 4.82
N ARG A 68 0.78 -6.88 4.58
CA ARG A 68 1.25 -7.50 3.33
C ARG A 68 0.49 -6.95 2.12
N ARG A 69 -0.83 -6.81 2.22
CA ARG A 69 -1.68 -6.27 1.14
C ARG A 69 -1.43 -4.80 0.87
N ILE A 70 -1.25 -3.98 1.92
CA ILE A 70 -0.90 -2.55 1.77
C ILE A 70 0.41 -2.42 1.00
N ASN A 71 1.46 -3.14 1.42
CA ASN A 71 2.75 -3.10 0.74
C ASN A 71 2.66 -3.62 -0.70
N GLY A 72 1.92 -4.70 -0.94
CA GLY A 72 1.70 -5.23 -2.27
C GLY A 72 1.00 -4.24 -3.21
N ALA A 73 -0.03 -3.55 -2.71
CA ALA A 73 -0.76 -2.54 -3.48
C ALA A 73 0.11 -1.32 -3.80
N VAL A 74 0.88 -0.81 -2.82
CA VAL A 74 1.83 0.30 -3.03
C VAL A 74 2.85 -0.05 -4.09
N ASN A 75 3.51 -1.21 -3.95
CA ASN A 75 4.52 -1.65 -4.92
C ASN A 75 3.93 -1.87 -6.31
N GLY A 76 2.72 -2.45 -6.39
CA GLY A 76 2.00 -2.64 -7.65
C GLY A 76 1.68 -1.31 -8.35
N ALA A 77 1.22 -0.30 -7.60
CA ALA A 77 0.92 1.02 -8.14
C ALA A 77 2.19 1.76 -8.61
N VAL A 78 3.30 1.66 -7.88
CA VAL A 78 4.60 2.18 -8.33
C VAL A 78 5.07 1.50 -9.61
N ALA A 79 4.99 0.17 -9.66
CA ALA A 79 5.40 -0.60 -10.83
C ALA A 79 4.54 -0.26 -12.07
N ALA A 80 3.23 -0.13 -11.90
CA ALA A 80 2.32 0.28 -12.96
C ALA A 80 2.67 1.69 -13.47
N THR A 81 2.92 2.64 -12.57
CA THR A 81 3.27 4.02 -12.95
C THR A 81 4.55 4.07 -13.78
N ARG A 82 5.58 3.35 -13.35
CA ARG A 82 6.84 3.24 -14.12
C ARG A 82 6.65 2.57 -15.48
N ALA A 83 5.79 1.56 -15.57
CA ALA A 83 5.50 0.90 -16.84
C ALA A 83 4.81 1.85 -17.83
N TYR A 84 3.94 2.75 -17.34
CA TYR A 84 3.34 3.79 -18.19
C TYR A 84 4.38 4.81 -18.69
N GLU A 85 5.23 5.34 -17.81
CA GLU A 85 6.29 6.28 -18.20
C GLU A 85 7.22 5.67 -19.27
N LEU A 86 7.62 4.40 -19.10
CA LEU A 86 8.45 3.70 -20.06
C LEU A 86 7.74 3.48 -21.40
N GLY A 87 6.44 3.13 -21.37
CA GLY A 87 5.62 2.97 -22.57
C GLY A 87 5.48 4.27 -23.36
N ASP A 88 5.28 5.40 -22.67
CA ASP A 88 5.23 6.73 -23.30
C ASP A 88 6.55 7.09 -23.98
N HIS A 89 7.69 6.79 -23.34
CA HIS A 89 9.01 6.98 -23.96
C HIS A 89 9.21 6.10 -25.20
N GLN A 90 8.77 4.84 -25.17
CA GLN A 90 8.83 3.95 -26.35
C GLN A 90 7.95 4.45 -27.48
N MET A 91 6.69 4.82 -27.20
CA MET A 91 5.78 5.36 -28.23
C MET A 91 6.33 6.66 -28.85
N ALA A 92 6.97 7.52 -28.05
CA ALA A 92 7.62 8.72 -28.56
C ALA A 92 8.82 8.37 -29.48
N ALA A 93 9.68 7.44 -29.06
CA ALA A 93 10.82 7.00 -29.87
C ALA A 93 10.38 6.38 -31.20
N ASP A 94 9.37 5.51 -31.18
CA ASP A 94 8.82 4.87 -32.37
C ASP A 94 8.22 5.90 -33.32
N ALA A 95 7.45 6.87 -32.80
CA ALA A 95 6.90 7.96 -33.60
C ALA A 95 7.99 8.80 -34.28
N HIS A 96 9.07 9.14 -33.57
CA HIS A 96 10.21 9.85 -34.15
C HIS A 96 10.90 9.02 -35.24
N SER A 97 11.07 7.71 -35.04
CA SER A 97 11.66 6.82 -36.05
C SER A 97 10.81 6.73 -37.32
N LEU A 98 9.48 6.66 -37.17
CA LEU A 98 8.52 6.61 -38.29
C LEU A 98 8.52 7.90 -39.10
N ILE A 99 8.59 9.06 -38.44
CA ILE A 99 8.70 10.36 -39.10
C ILE A 99 10.04 10.47 -39.83
N ALA A 100 11.14 10.06 -39.20
CA ALA A 100 12.46 10.08 -39.82
C ALA A 100 12.51 9.22 -41.09
N ASN A 101 11.92 8.02 -41.06
CA ASN A 101 11.91 7.10 -42.20
C ASN A 101 11.00 7.56 -43.36
N THR A 102 9.88 8.21 -43.05
CA THR A 102 8.96 8.76 -44.05
C THR A 102 9.44 10.06 -44.68
N ALA A 103 10.34 10.80 -44.03
CA ALA A 103 11.00 11.98 -44.59
C ALA A 103 12.19 11.67 -45.51
N SER A 104 12.71 10.44 -45.46
CA SER A 104 13.87 9.97 -46.25
C SER A 104 13.51 9.17 -47.52
N GLY A 105 12.23 9.00 -47.82
CA GLY A 105 11.71 8.34 -49.03
C GLY A 105 10.89 9.30 -49.88
#